data_AF-A0A814FXD3-F1
#
_entry.id   AF-A0A814FXD3-F1
#
_cell.length_a   1.000
_cell.length_b   1.000
_cell.length_c   1.000
_cell.angle_alpha   90.00
_cell.angle_beta   90.00
_cell.angle_gamma   90.00
#
_symmetry.space_group_name_H-M   'P 1'
#
loop_
_entity.id
_entity.type
_entity.pdbx_description
1 polymer ?
#
loop_
_entity_poly.entity_id
_entity_poly.type
_entity_poly.pdbx_seq_one_letter_code
_entity_poly.pdbx_strand_id
1 'polypeptide(L)' 'MSAIFDDLLSTKSLHSKDPIDQYIFNHSLRYTSEQLELLEDIKNLPEKIQPWLGSTDEAQFFFKYSFNL' A
#
# COMPACT_ATOMS: atom_id res chain seq x y z
N MET A 1 -16.29 11.58 -21.29
CA MET A 1 -14.88 11.70 -20.85
C MET A 1 -14.10 10.60 -21.55
N SER A 2 -12.91 10.93 -22.05
CA SER A 2 -12.15 10.17 -23.04
C SER A 2 -11.64 8.81 -22.50
N ALA A 3 -11.82 7.75 -23.29
CA ALA A 3 -11.29 6.39 -23.06
C ALA A 3 -9.76 6.30 -22.95
N ILE A 4 -9.06 7.42 -23.22
CA ILE A 4 -7.61 7.57 -23.07
C ILE A 4 -7.20 7.60 -21.58
N PHE A 5 -8.10 7.96 -20.65
CA PHE A 5 -7.79 8.00 -19.22
C PHE A 5 -7.84 6.63 -18.53
N ASP A 6 -8.69 5.71 -19.02
CA ASP A 6 -8.87 4.38 -18.41
C ASP A 6 -7.73 3.42 -18.73
N ASP A 7 -7.05 3.62 -19.87
CA ASP A 7 -5.97 2.75 -20.36
C ASP A 7 -4.61 3.06 -19.70
N LEU A 8 -4.46 4.24 -19.08
CA LEU A 8 -3.28 4.63 -18.29
C LEU A 8 -3.31 4.13 -16.83
N LEU A 9 -4.41 3.47 -16.43
CA LEU A 9 -4.59 2.89 -15.09
C LEU A 9 -4.26 1.38 -15.04
N SER A 10 -3.70 0.83 -16.11
CA SER A 10 -3.19 -0.55 -16.19
C SER A 10 -1.70 -0.41 -16.47
N THR A 11 -0.79 -0.60 -15.53
CA THR A 11 -0.47 -1.81 -14.79
C THR A 11 0.46 -1.41 -13.64
N LYS A 12 0.30 -1.95 -12.43
CA LYS A 12 1.19 -1.77 -11.25
C LYS A 12 1.05 -0.46 -10.44
N SER A 13 -0.17 -0.04 -10.11
CA SER A 13 -0.37 0.92 -9.02
C SER A 13 -0.30 0.20 -7.68
N LEU A 14 0.44 0.77 -6.71
CA LEU A 14 0.50 0.36 -5.30
C LEU A 14 -0.86 0.35 -4.57
N HIS A 15 -1.95 0.76 -5.22
CA HIS A 15 -3.31 0.61 -4.75
C HIS A 15 -4.13 -0.21 -5.75
N SER A 16 -4.52 -1.40 -5.30
CA SER A 16 -5.42 -2.32 -5.96
C SER A 16 -6.67 -1.61 -6.48
N LYS A 17 -7.16 -2.02 -7.66
CA LYS A 17 -8.48 -1.61 -8.16
C LYS A 17 -9.61 -2.38 -7.47
N ASP A 18 -9.27 -3.33 -6.59
CA ASP A 18 -10.26 -4.03 -5.78
C ASP A 18 -10.93 -3.04 -4.81
N PRO A 19 -12.26 -2.90 -4.86
CA PRO A 19 -12.98 -2.00 -3.97
C PRO A 19 -12.82 -2.38 -2.49
N ILE A 20 -12.60 -3.66 -2.17
CA ILE A 20 -12.38 -4.12 -0.79
C ILE A 20 -11.02 -3.64 -0.29
N ASP A 21 -9.97 -3.78 -1.09
CA ASP A 21 -8.63 -3.32 -0.74
C ASP A 21 -8.61 -1.80 -0.55
N GLN A 22 -9.28 -1.05 -1.43
CA GLN A 22 -9.43 0.40 -1.30
C GLN A 22 -10.20 0.79 -0.03
N TYR A 23 -11.25 0.04 0.31
CA TYR A 23 -12.00 0.28 1.54
C TYR A 23 -11.12 0.05 2.78
N ILE A 24 -10.37 -1.05 2.82
CA ILE A 24 -9.43 -1.38 3.90
C ILE A 24 -8.39 -0.27 4.04
N PHE A 25 -7.76 0.13 2.93
CA PHE A 25 -6.74 1.18 2.92
C PHE A 25 -7.27 2.51 3.47
N ASN A 26 -8.44 2.94 3.00
CA ASN A 26 -9.00 4.25 3.35
C ASN A 26 -9.62 4.31 4.76
N HIS A 27 -10.12 3.19 5.29
CA HIS A 27 -10.92 3.22 6.53
C HIS A 27 -10.30 2.44 7.70
N SER A 28 -9.50 1.42 7.44
CA SER A 28 -9.01 0.48 8.46
C SER A 28 -7.54 0.68 8.81
N LEU A 29 -6.71 1.14 7.85
CA LEU A 29 -5.30 1.35 8.10
C LEU A 29 -5.05 2.59 8.96
N ARG A 30 -4.08 2.49 9.88
CA ARG A 30 -3.71 3.50 10.86
C ARG A 30 -2.19 3.53 10.93
N TYR A 31 -1.61 4.60 10.40
CA TYR A 31 -0.16 4.76 10.32
C TYR A 31 0.34 5.72 11.40
N THR A 32 1.49 5.40 11.99
CA THR A 32 2.28 6.37 12.75
C THR A 32 3.01 7.32 11.79
N SER A 33 3.51 8.45 12.31
CA SER A 33 4.33 9.37 11.50
C SER A 33 5.56 8.67 10.88
N GLU A 34 6.22 7.80 11.65
CA GLU A 34 7.37 7.02 11.19
C GLU A 34 7.01 6.05 10.06
N GLN A 35 5.83 5.43 10.12
CA GLN A 35 5.35 4.54 9.05
C GLN A 35 5.01 5.33 7.78
N LEU A 36 4.50 6.55 7.90
CA LEU A 36 4.25 7.43 6.75
C LEU A 36 5.56 7.86 6.08
N GLU A 37 6.58 8.20 6.86
CA GLU A 37 7.91 8.52 6.33
C GLU A 37 8.52 7.32 5.61
N LEU A 38 8.46 6.12 6.21
CA LEU A 38 8.94 4.89 5.59
C LEU A 38 8.21 4.58 4.27
N LEU A 39 6.91 4.83 4.20
CA LEU A 39 6.13 4.65 2.97
C LEU A 39 6.58 5.58 1.85
N GLU A 40 6.94 6.83 2.16
CA GLU A 40 7.52 7.75 1.18
C GLU A 40 8.91 7.29 0.73
N ASP A 41 9.74 6.79 1.65
CA ASP A 41 11.06 6.24 1.30
C ASP A 41 10.94 5.01 0.39
N ILE A 42 9.97 4.14 0.64
CA ILE A 42 9.71 2.95 -0.17
C ILE A 42 9.31 3.30 -1.61
N LYS A 43 8.57 4.39 -1.82
CA LYS A 43 8.21 4.84 -3.18
C LYS A 43 9.45 5.20 -4.01
N ASN A 44 10.53 5.60 -3.35
CA ASN A 44 11.80 5.93 -4.00
C ASN A 44 12.70 4.71 -4.25
N LEU A 45 12.32 3.52 -3.77
CA LEU A 45 13.07 2.29 -4.04
C LEU A 45 12.88 1.82 -5.49
N PRO A 46 13.90 1.13 -6.06
CA PRO A 46 13.78 0.52 -7.38
C PRO A 46 12.53 -0.35 -7.50
N GLU A 47 11.78 -0.22 -8.59
CA GLU A 47 10.55 -1.00 -8.84
C GLU A 47 10.75 -2.53 -8.76
N LYS A 48 11.98 -3.01 -8.95
CA LYS A 48 12.32 -4.43 -8.83
C LYS A 48 12.28 -4.93 -7.38
N ILE A 49 12.42 -4.03 -6.41
CA ILE A 49 12.47 -4.33 -4.97
C ILE A 49 11.07 -4.20 -4.35
N GLN A 50 10.24 -3.27 -4.83
CA GLN A 50 8.92 -3.00 -4.27
C GLN A 50 8.01 -4.24 -4.13
N PRO A 51 7.98 -5.22 -5.07
CA PRO A 51 7.16 -6.42 -4.93
C PRO A 51 7.60 -7.40 -3.82
N TRP A 52 8.82 -7.24 -3.30
CA TRP A 52 9.36 -8.06 -2.21
C TRP A 52 9.02 -7.49 -0.84
N LEU A 53 8.40 -6.31 -0.80
CA LEU A 53 7.95 -5.68 0.42
C LEU A 53 6.57 -6.21 0.79
N GLY A 54 6.37 -6.47 2.09
CA GLY A 54 5.07 -6.82 2.63
C GLY A 54 4.06 -5.68 2.44
N SER A 55 2.78 -6.03 2.47
CA SER A 55 1.71 -5.04 2.32
C SER A 55 1.52 -4.21 3.60
N THR A 56 0.87 -3.06 3.48
CA THR A 56 0.67 -2.15 4.62
C THR A 56 -0.29 -2.71 5.68
N ASP A 57 -1.28 -3.49 5.26
CA ASP A 57 -2.19 -4.21 6.14
C ASP A 57 -1.48 -5.37 6.87
N GLU A 58 -0.59 -6.08 6.20
CA GLU A 58 0.27 -7.10 6.81
C GLU A 58 1.18 -6.47 7.89
N ALA A 59 1.84 -5.36 7.58
CA ALA A 59 2.67 -4.64 8.54
C ALA A 59 1.87 -4.17 9.78
N GLN A 60 0.65 -3.68 9.58
CA GLN A 60 -0.21 -3.25 10.69
C GLN A 60 -0.73 -4.43 11.53
N PHE A 61 -1.02 -5.57 10.91
CA PHE A 61 -1.34 -6.80 11.62
C PHE A 61 -0.18 -7.20 12.55
N PHE A 62 1.05 -7.29 12.02
CA PHE A 62 2.21 -7.59 12.85
C PHE A 62 2.44 -6.52 13.92
N PHE A 63 2.36 -5.24 13.61
CA PHE A 63 2.48 -4.20 14.63
C PHE A 63 1.51 -4.39 15.80
N LYS A 64 0.26 -4.76 15.50
CA LYS A 64 -0.79 -4.95 16.50
C LYS A 64 -0.63 -6.24 17.31
N TYR A 65 -0.14 -7.32 16.71
CA TYR A 65 -0.17 -8.66 17.32
C TYR A 65 1.22 -9.27 17.63
N SER A 66 2.31 -8.70 17.12
CA SER A 66 3.67 -9.21 17.30
C SER A 66 4.28 -8.96 18.69
N PHE A 67 3.61 -8.20 19.56
CA PHE A 67 4.07 -7.95 20.93
C PHE A 67 3.47 -8.90 22.00
N ASN A 68 2.84 -10.00 21.58
CA ASN A 68 2.29 -11.04 22.48
C ASN A 68 2.98 -12.41 22.35
N LEU A 69 4.20 -12.46 21.79
CA LEU A 69 5.08 -13.65 21.78
C LEU A 69 6.24 -13.44 22.75
#